data_AF-A0A7Y9FSF3-F1
#
_entry.id   AF-A0A7Y9FSF3-F1
#
_cell.length_a   1.000
_cell.length_b   1.000
_cell.length_c   1.000
_cell.angle_alpha   90.00
_cell.angle_beta   90.00
_cell.angle_gamma   90.00
#
_symmetry.space_group_name_H-M   'P 1'
#
loop_
_entity.id
_entity.type
_entity.pdbx_description
1 polymer ?
#
loop_
_entity_poly.entity_id
_entity_poly.type
_entity_poly.pdbx_seq_one_letter_code
_entity_poly.pdbx_strand_id
1 'polypeptide(L)' 'MINVAQTRAQIEAIEGEALIVPKQQLFEMLSEVELGQHARRALTNVRSLVNIASSVSRAQA' A
#
# COMPACT_ATOMS: atom_id res chain seq x y z
N MET A 1 -2.29 -8.49 0.31
CA MET A 1 -1.78 -7.15 0.63
C MET A 1 -0.49 -7.36 1.42
N ILE A 2 0.62 -6.76 1.00
CA ILE A 2 1.94 -7.06 1.60
C ILE A 2 2.01 -6.42 2.99
N ASN A 3 2.47 -7.18 3.98
CA ASN A 3 2.75 -6.66 5.32
C ASN A 3 4.12 -5.98 5.33
N VAL A 4 4.12 -4.68 4.98
CA VAL A 4 5.33 -3.89 4.80
C VAL A 4 6.22 -3.90 6.05
N ALA A 5 5.63 -3.83 7.24
CA ALA A 5 6.36 -3.86 8.51
C ALA A 5 7.10 -5.20 8.74
N GLN A 6 6.42 -6.32 8.48
CA GLN A 6 7.04 -7.64 8.60
C GLN A 6 8.13 -7.84 7.55
N THR A 7 7.89 -7.44 6.30
CA THR A 7 8.89 -7.58 5.23
C THR A 7 10.10 -6.68 5.46
N ARG A 8 9.91 -5.49 6.02
CA ARG A 8 11.01 -4.61 6.43
C ARG A 8 11.89 -5.28 7.49
N ALA A 9 11.29 -5.84 8.53
CA ALA A 9 12.02 -6.56 9.58
C ALA A 9 12.80 -7.77 9.01
N GLN A 10 12.22 -8.47 8.03
CA GLN A 10 12.90 -9.57 7.33
C GLN A 10 14.13 -9.09 6.54
N ILE A 11 14.06 -7.96 5.85
CA ILE A 11 15.21 -7.39 5.12
C ILE A 11 16.29 -6.90 6.09
N GLU A 12 15.89 -6.26 7.19
CA GLU A 12 16.82 -5.81 8.23
C GLU A 12 17.62 -6.99 8.80
N ALA A 13 16.96 -8.14 9.02
CA ALA A 13 17.55 -9.36 9.53
C ALA A 13 18.48 -10.13 8.56
N ILE A 14 18.61 -9.72 7.29
CA ILE A 14 19.53 -10.41 6.34
C ILE A 14 20.97 -10.09 6.71
N GLU A 15 21.74 -11.05 7.21
CA GLU A 15 23.16 -10.87 7.51
C GLU A 15 24.03 -11.04 6.25
N GLY A 16 25.06 -10.20 6.10
CA GLY A 16 26.04 -10.25 5.01
C GLY A 16 25.80 -9.27 3.85
N GLU A 17 26.89 -8.87 3.18
CA GLU A 17 26.90 -7.97 2.02
C GLU A 17 26.54 -8.65 0.68
N ALA A 18 26.36 -9.98 0.65
CA ALA A 18 26.17 -10.76 -0.57
C ALA A 18 24.74 -10.70 -1.16
N LEU A 19 24.05 -9.57 -1.01
CA LEU A 19 22.80 -9.36 -1.72
C LEU A 19 23.08 -8.73 -3.08
N ILE A 20 22.55 -9.34 -4.15
CA ILE A 20 22.59 -8.79 -5.51
C ILE A 20 21.96 -7.38 -5.54
N VAL A 21 20.99 -7.13 -4.64
CA VAL A 21 20.28 -5.86 -4.50
C VAL A 21 20.58 -5.27 -3.11
N PRO A 22 21.12 -4.06 -3.00
CA PRO A 22 21.37 -3.41 -1.71
C PRO A 22 20.09 -3.31 -0.87
N LYS A 23 20.21 -3.51 0.45
CA LYS A 23 19.08 -3.37 1.39
C LYS A 23 18.35 -2.03 1.24
N GLN A 24 19.09 -0.95 1.01
CA GLN A 24 18.53 0.37 0.77
C GLN A 24 17.54 0.39 -0.40
N GLN A 25 17.89 -0.26 -1.51
CA GLN A 25 17.03 -0.36 -2.68
C GLN A 25 15.79 -1.22 -2.40
N LEU A 26 15.92 -2.27 -1.58
CA LEU A 26 14.77 -3.06 -1.13
C LEU A 26 13.81 -2.24 -0.24
N PHE A 27 14.33 -1.34 0.60
CA PHE A 27 13.51 -0.44 1.41
C PHE A 27 12.79 0.62 0.58
N GLU A 28 13.44 1.14 -0.47
CA GLU A 28 12.80 2.05 -1.43
C GLU A 28 11.63 1.36 -2.14
N MET A 29 11.85 0.14 -2.65
CA MET A 29 10.79 -0.67 -3.27
C MET A 29 9.63 -0.95 -2.29
N LEU A 30 9.92 -1.23 -1.01
CA LEU A 30 8.88 -1.42 0.00
C LEU A 30 8.07 -0.13 0.24
N SER A 31 8.72 1.02 0.22
CA SER A 31 8.06 2.32 0.40
C SER A 31 7.11 2.63 -0.75
N GLU A 32 7.51 2.32 -1.99
CA GLU A 32 6.63 2.43 -3.17
C GLU A 32 5.42 1.50 -3.08
N VAL A 33 5.62 0.26 -2.63
CA VAL A 33 4.53 -0.70 -2.40
C VAL A 33 3.55 -0.17 -1.35
N GLU A 34 4.05 0.38 -0.24
CA GLU A 34 3.22 0.96 0.82
C GLU A 34 2.37 2.12 0.27
N LEU A 35 2.99 3.05 -0.44
CA LEU A 35 2.30 4.16 -1.09
C LEU A 35 1.18 3.69 -2.03
N GLY A 36 1.47 2.68 -2.88
CA GLY A 36 0.48 2.10 -3.78
C GLY A 36 -0.70 1.45 -3.06
N GLN A 37 -0.46 0.79 -1.92
CA GLN A 37 -1.53 0.23 -1.10
C GLN A 37 -2.41 1.32 -0.48
N HIS A 38 -1.81 2.39 0.04
CA HIS A 38 -2.54 3.54 0.56
C HIS A 38 -3.39 4.20 -0.53
N ALA A 39 -2.82 4.44 -1.71
CA ALA A 39 -3.54 5.00 -2.85
C ALA A 39 -4.74 4.14 -3.26
N ARG A 40 -4.56 2.81 -3.34
CA ARG A 40 -5.65 1.87 -3.65
C ARG A 40 -6.77 1.91 -2.62
N ARG A 41 -6.43 1.96 -1.33
CA ARG A 41 -7.43 2.08 -0.25
C ARG A 41 -8.18 3.41 -0.33
N ALA A 42 -7.47 4.52 -0.54
CA ALA A 42 -8.08 5.83 -0.69
C ALA A 42 -9.07 5.87 -1.86
N LEU A 43 -8.68 5.37 -3.04
CA LEU A 43 -9.57 5.28 -4.20
C LEU A 43 -10.80 4.40 -3.95
N THR A 44 -10.63 3.29 -3.22
CA THR A 44 -11.73 2.41 -2.83
C THR A 44 -12.72 3.13 -1.93
N ASN A 45 -12.23 3.90 -0.95
CA ASN A 45 -13.05 4.70 -0.06
C ASN A 45 -13.79 5.80 -0.82
N VAL A 46 -13.11 6.52 -1.72
CA VAL A 46 -13.73 7.53 -2.57
C VAL A 46 -14.84 6.92 -3.43
N ARG A 47 -14.59 5.76 -4.06
CA ARG A 47 -15.60 5.06 -4.85
C ARG A 47 -16.81 4.66 -4.01
N SER A 48 -16.59 4.18 -2.79
CA SER A 48 -17.67 3.86 -1.84
C SER A 48 -18.51 5.09 -1.52
N LEU A 49 -17.87 6.22 -1.18
CA LEU A 49 -18.56 7.48 -0.88
C LEU A 49 -19.37 8.00 -2.07
N VAL A 50 -18.80 7.96 -3.28
CA VAL A 50 -19.52 8.36 -4.51
C VAL A 50 -20.73 7.45 -4.76
N ASN A 51 -20.59 6.14 -4.56
CA ASN A 51 -21.71 5.21 -4.70
C ASN A 51 -22.83 5.50 -3.69
N ILE A 52 -22.49 5.77 -2.43
CA ILE A 52 -23.45 6.14 -1.38
C ILE A 52 -24.16 7.43 -1.75
N ALA A 53 -23.41 8.48 -2.11
CA ALA A 53 -23.97 9.78 -2.50
C ALA A 53 -24.93 9.63 -3.69
N SER A 54 -24.56 8.86 -4.71
CA SER A 54 -25.41 8.61 -5.88
C SER A 54 -26.72 7.90 -5.53
N SER A 55 -26.70 7.00 -4.54
CA SER A 55 -27.89 6.27 -4.09
C SER A 55 -28.80 7.16 -3.24
N VAL A 56 -28.23 8.03 -2.40
CA VAL A 56 -29.00 9.03 -1.65
C VAL A 56 -29.70 10.00 -2.60
N SER A 57 -29.01 10.50 -3.64
CA SER A 57 -29.63 11.39 -4.64
C SER A 57 -30.77 10.73 -5.41
N ARG A 58 -30.69 9.43 -5.72
CA ARG A 58 -31.78 8.69 -6.39
C ARG A 58 -32.97 8.39 -5.47
N ALA A 59 -32.76 8.30 -4.16
CA ALA A 59 -33.85 8.05 -3.20
C ALA A 59 -34.64 9.33 -2.86
N GLN A 60 -34.10 10.51 -3.18
CA GLN A 60 -34.70 11.82 -2.92
C GLN A 60 -35.40 12.43 -4.14
N ALA A 61 -35.23 11.84 -5.33
CA ALA A 61 -35.89 12.22 -6.58
C ALA A 61 -37.13 11.35 -6.82
#